data_AF-A0A919EEU7-F1
#
_entry.id   AF-A0A919EEU7-F1
#
_cell.length_a   1.000
_cell.length_b   1.000
_cell.length_c   1.000
_cell.angle_alpha   90.00
_cell.angle_beta   90.00
_cell.angle_gamma   90.00
#
_symmetry.space_group_name_H-M   'P 1'
#
loop_
_entity.id
_entity.type
_entity.pdbx_description
1 polymer ?
#
loop_
_entity_poly.entity_id
_entity_poly.type
_entity_poly.pdbx_seq_one_letter_code
_entity_poly.pdbx_strand_id
1 'polypeptide(L)' 'MSGAEREELRSRVAEANARSRRGRGHPELVPVPPGGLRCAGCWEIKQRRYGALERGDQVEAVRMAEAMGFHLRYAHPG' A
#
# COMPACT_ATOMS: atom_id res chain seq x y z
N MET A 1 -17.82 22.02 25.05
CA MET A 1 -16.87 20.89 25.19
C MET A 1 -16.01 21.10 26.42
N SER A 2 -16.19 20.23 27.39
CA SER A 2 -15.45 20.11 28.63
C SER A 2 -14.07 19.49 28.41
N GLY A 3 -13.20 19.59 29.42
CA GLY A 3 -11.89 18.93 29.41
C GLY A 3 -11.97 17.41 29.26
N ALA A 4 -12.99 16.78 29.86
CA ALA A 4 -13.21 15.33 29.79
C ALA A 4 -13.57 14.87 28.36
N GLU A 5 -14.41 15.61 27.64
CA GLU A 5 -14.77 15.30 26.26
C GLU A 5 -13.57 15.42 25.30
N ARG A 6 -12.61 16.30 25.60
CA ARG A 6 -11.35 16.42 24.83
C ARG A 6 -10.40 15.24 25.08
N GLU A 7 -10.30 14.77 26.31
CA GLU A 7 -9.46 13.62 26.68
C GLU A 7 -9.99 12.34 26.05
N GLU A 8 -11.31 12.13 26.11
CA GLU A 8 -11.98 11.00 25.49
C GLU A 8 -11.78 10.97 23.97
N LEU A 9 -11.95 12.13 23.30
CA LEU A 9 -11.73 12.25 21.86
C LEU A 9 -10.28 11.92 21.48
N ARG A 10 -9.30 12.40 22.26
CA ARG A 10 -7.88 12.10 22.05
C ARG A 10 -7.58 10.61 22.16
N SER A 11 -8.14 9.94 23.15
CA SER A 11 -7.97 8.50 23.35
C SER A 11 -8.54 7.70 22.16
N ARG A 12 -9.76 8.03 21.71
CA ARG A 12 -10.40 7.37 20.56
C ARG A 12 -9.61 7.55 19.26
N VAL A 13 -9.06 8.74 19.03
CA VAL A 13 -8.18 9.01 17.88
C VAL A 13 -6.87 8.22 17.96
N ALA A 14 -6.26 8.13 19.14
CA ALA A 14 -5.04 7.34 19.35
C ALA A 14 -5.29 5.85 19.09
N GLU A 15 -6.40 5.29 19.56
CA GLU A 15 -6.79 3.90 19.30
C GLU A 15 -7.09 3.64 17.83
N ALA A 16 -7.81 4.55 17.16
CA ALA A 16 -8.09 4.43 15.73
C ALA A 16 -6.79 4.44 14.91
N ASN A 17 -5.84 5.31 15.27
CA ASN A 17 -4.52 5.36 14.65
C ASN A 17 -3.69 4.10 14.93
N ALA A 18 -3.72 3.57 16.15
CA ALA A 18 -3.04 2.32 16.50
C ALA A 18 -3.62 1.13 15.74
N ARG A 19 -4.95 1.03 15.65
CA ARG A 19 -5.67 0.01 14.89
C ARG A 19 -5.37 0.10 13.39
N SER A 20 -5.33 1.32 12.85
CA SER A 20 -4.96 1.58 11.46
C SER A 20 -3.50 1.21 11.15
N ARG A 21 -2.57 1.40 12.10
CA ARG A 21 -1.18 0.93 11.94
C ARG A 21 -1.07 -0.58 12.03
N ARG A 22 -1.81 -1.23 12.94
CA ARG A 22 -1.85 -2.70 13.07
C ARG A 22 -2.49 -3.37 11.85
N GLY A 23 -3.57 -2.80 11.30
CA GLY A 23 -4.20 -3.27 10.06
C GLY A 23 -3.40 -2.95 8.78
N ARG A 24 -2.38 -2.09 8.88
CA ARG A 24 -1.40 -1.82 7.81
C ARG A 24 -0.15 -2.71 7.89
N GLY A 25 -0.08 -3.63 8.85
CA GLY A 25 0.73 -4.83 8.69
C GLY A 25 0.02 -5.70 7.66
N HIS A 26 0.25 -5.40 6.38
CA HIS A 26 -0.27 -6.13 5.23
C HIS A 26 -0.15 -7.65 5.48
N PRO A 27 -1.25 -8.35 5.83
CA PRO A 27 -1.22 -9.80 5.87
C PRO A 27 -1.23 -10.23 4.41
N GLU A 28 -0.15 -10.89 3.98
CA GLU A 28 0.03 -11.45 2.63
C GLU A 28 0.17 -10.40 1.51
N LEU A 29 1.30 -9.69 1.50
CA LEU A 29 1.74 -8.99 0.30
C LEU A 29 2.52 -9.91 -0.66
N VAL A 30 2.57 -11.22 -0.45
CA VAL A 30 3.19 -12.13 -1.42
C VAL A 30 2.44 -11.94 -2.74
N PRO A 31 3.09 -11.41 -3.79
CA PRO A 31 2.43 -11.18 -5.05
C PRO A 31 2.04 -12.55 -5.58
N VAL A 32 0.75 -12.79 -5.72
CA VAL A 32 0.21 -13.98 -6.38
C VAL A 32 0.22 -13.71 -7.89
N PRO A 33 0.74 -14.64 -8.72
CA PRO A 33 0.70 -14.50 -10.16
C PRO A 33 -0.74 -14.23 -10.61
N PRO A 34 -1.00 -13.20 -11.43
CA PRO A 34 -2.36 -12.90 -11.83
C PRO A 34 -2.90 -14.06 -12.69
N GLY A 35 -3.97 -14.71 -12.21
CA GLY A 35 -4.81 -15.58 -13.01
C GLY A 35 -5.60 -14.71 -14.01
N GLY A 36 -4.93 -14.31 -15.09
CA GLY A 36 -5.53 -13.50 -16.16
C GLY A 36 -5.28 -11.99 -16.06
N LEU A 37 -5.02 -11.40 -17.23
CA LEU A 37 -5.13 -9.97 -17.59
C LEU A 37 -4.08 -8.98 -17.11
N ARG A 38 -2.84 -9.37 -16.79
CA ARG A 38 -1.74 -8.39 -16.74
C ARG A 38 -0.48 -8.94 -17.37
N CYS A 39 0.13 -8.16 -18.27
CA CYS A 39 1.31 -8.59 -19.01
C CYS A 39 2.54 -8.74 -18.10
N ALA A 40 3.62 -9.28 -18.66
CA ALA A 40 4.89 -9.47 -17.94
C ALA A 40 5.40 -8.19 -17.24
N GLY A 41 5.24 -7.01 -17.87
CA GLY A 41 5.65 -5.73 -17.28
C GLY A 41 4.88 -5.35 -16.02
N CYS A 42 3.55 -5.54 -16.01
CA CYS A 42 2.76 -5.35 -14.79
C CYS A 42 3.20 -6.28 -13.65
N TRP A 43 3.56 -7.52 -13.98
CA TRP A 43 4.00 -8.49 -12.99
C TRP A 43 5.35 -8.11 -12.38
N GLU A 44 6.31 -7.72 -13.22
CA GLU A 44 7.63 -7.28 -12.78
C GLU A 44 7.54 -6.07 -11.84
N ILE A 45 6.74 -5.05 -12.20
CA ILE A 45 6.57 -3.85 -11.37
C ILE A 45 5.97 -4.21 -10.00
N LYS A 46 4.98 -5.14 -9.96
CA LYS A 46 4.40 -5.62 -8.70
C LYS A 46 5.43 -6.35 -7.83
N GLN A 47 6.23 -7.23 -8.43
CA GLN A 47 7.28 -7.97 -7.71
C GLN A 47 8.32 -7.04 -7.12
N ARG A 48 8.78 -6.06 -7.90
CA ARG A 48 9.76 -5.06 -7.43
C ARG A 48 9.21 -4.18 -6.32
N ARG A 49 7.96 -3.73 -6.45
CA ARG A 49 7.27 -2.97 -5.40
C ARG A 49 7.17 -3.78 -4.11
N TYR A 50 6.84 -5.07 -4.22
CA TYR A 50 6.77 -5.95 -3.06
C TYR A 50 8.12 -6.07 -2.36
N GLY A 51 9.17 -6.42 -3.11
CA GLY A 51 10.52 -6.53 -2.54
C GLY A 51 11.02 -5.23 -1.91
N ALA A 52 10.62 -4.07 -2.43
CA ALA A 52 10.90 -2.77 -1.81
C ALA A 52 10.19 -2.62 -0.46
N LEU A 53 8.91 -2.98 -0.37
CA LEU A 53 8.14 -2.95 0.87
C LEU A 53 8.70 -3.90 1.93
N GLU A 54 9.11 -5.13 1.54
CA GLU A 54 9.73 -6.09 2.46
C GLU A 54 11.02 -5.55 3.10
N ARG A 55 11.83 -4.81 2.33
CA ARG A 55 13.07 -4.20 2.83
C ARG A 55 12.87 -2.83 3.47
N GLY A 56 11.63 -2.35 3.58
CA GLY A 56 11.31 -1.03 4.13
C GLY A 56 11.71 0.15 3.22
N ASP A 57 12.04 -0.10 1.95
CA ASP A 57 12.41 0.92 0.97
C ASP A 57 11.15 1.63 0.43
N GLN A 58 10.72 2.67 1.16
CA GLN A 58 9.53 3.43 0.82
C GLN A 58 9.69 4.21 -0.50
N VAL A 59 10.91 4.65 -0.82
CA VAL A 59 11.19 5.44 -2.03
C VAL A 59 11.00 4.56 -3.28
N GLU A 60 11.58 3.37 -3.28
CA GLU A 60 11.41 2.44 -4.40
C GLU A 60 9.96 1.94 -4.50
N ALA A 61 9.28 1.71 -3.37
CA ALA A 61 7.88 1.29 -3.37
C ALA A 61 6.94 2.32 -4.01
N VAL A 62 7.19 3.63 -3.77
CA VAL A 62 6.47 4.73 -4.43
C VAL A 62 6.83 4.80 -5.91
N ARG A 63 8.12 4.73 -6.25
CA ARG A 63 8.58 4.73 -7.66
C ARG A 63 7.92 3.63 -8.49
N MET A 64 7.78 2.43 -7.92
CA MET A 64 7.11 1.31 -8.60
C MET A 64 5.59 1.50 -8.70
N ALA A 65 4.96 2.17 -7.73
CA ALA A 65 3.54 2.52 -7.84
C ALA A 65 3.29 3.51 -9.00
N GLU A 66 4.16 4.50 -9.18
CA GLU A 66 4.10 5.43 -10.31
C GLU A 66 4.37 4.72 -11.64
N ALA A 67 5.39 3.84 -11.69
CA ALA A 67 5.69 3.03 -12.86
C ALA A 67 4.50 2.16 -13.29
N MET A 68 3.76 1.58 -12.34
CA MET A 68 2.52 0.83 -12.63
C MET A 68 1.47 1.74 -13.27
N GLY A 69 1.27 2.94 -12.74
CA GLY A 69 0.32 3.91 -13.30
C GLY A 69 0.66 4.30 -14.74
N PHE A 70 1.95 4.57 -15.01
CA PHE A 70 2.44 4.84 -16.36
C PHE A 70 2.23 3.64 -17.27
N HIS A 71 2.69 2.45 -16.85
CA HIS A 71 2.61 1.26 -17.67
C HIS A 71 1.17 0.89 -18.05
N LEU A 72 0.22 1.00 -17.11
CA LEU A 72 -1.21 0.80 -17.41
C LEU A 72 -1.70 1.79 -18.47
N ARG A 73 -1.32 3.06 -18.37
CA ARG A 73 -1.76 4.11 -19.32
C ARG A 73 -1.26 3.88 -20.74
N TYR A 74 -0.03 3.40 -20.91
CA TYR A 74 0.61 3.34 -22.23
C TYR A 74 0.67 1.93 -22.85
N ALA A 75 0.80 0.89 -22.03
CA ALA A 75 0.86 -0.49 -22.52
C ALA A 75 -0.50 -1.19 -22.52
N HIS A 76 -1.46 -0.67 -21.74
CA HIS A 76 -2.81 -1.21 -21.62
C HIS A 76 -3.86 -0.11 -21.77
N PRO A 77 -3.85 0.68 -22.87
CA PRO A 77 -4.99 1.52 -23.18
C PRO A 77 -6.21 0.61 -23.35
N GLY A 78 -7.29 0.92 -22.64
CA GLY A 78 -8.51 0.12 -22.64
C GLY A 78 -9.14 -0.03 -24.02
#